data_AF-A0A9D9ES20-F1
#
_entry.id   AF-A0A9D9ES20-F1
#
_cell.length_a   1.000
_cell.length_b   1.000
_cell.length_c   1.000
_cell.angle_alpha   90.00
_cell.angle_beta   90.00
_cell.angle_gamma   90.00
#
_symmetry.space_group_name_H-M   'P 1'
#
loop_
_entity.id
_entity.type
_entity.pdbx_description
1 polymer ?
#
loop_
_entity_poly.entity_id
_entity_poly.type
_entity_poly.pdbx_seq_one_letter_code
_entity_poly.pdbx_strand_id
1 'polypeptide(L)'
;MNNNIIRICLAAALPAMLWSCSEKIDNSAFSDVLGKDYNQEILWDVDSLAFRKASWSTTDASYGAEIRQAQIKMLGGTQSVSYITYPSNMFITRIAAADNGLQSTSELAAGSKAVFAINGGPCDASGATSFVMIGNKVISEGSGSASGAGALAINETLDGSTIGIVQNASSSSLQTDYTSALIAGPVLVAGGKEQTFADTEENNTRQARSIIGTDDKGNYFMAVIDGGVTGQADGATMAEAAFIARIIGMQDAVCLSGGNASTLWSGTDGVVSHPSGNGSYDNTGEEGVANIVYVELNTPFAGGDGTKNDPYQIGTSRHIQNMSTVLEEGTAVYFELIDDIDMEGIDWIPLNYADPYMKIVHLDGNGHTIHNFFSSYASYPSFFGVLYGECRDIRFL
;
A
#
# COMPACT_ATOMS: atom_id res chain seq x y z
N MET A 1 48.10 25.30 -27.69
CA MET A 1 48.53 24.20 -26.80
C MET A 1 47.50 24.09 -25.68
N ASN A 2 46.76 23.01 -25.42
CA ASN A 2 46.40 21.83 -26.21
C ASN A 2 45.07 21.32 -25.60
N ASN A 3 43.95 21.38 -26.32
CA ASN A 3 42.60 20.97 -25.87
C ASN A 3 42.45 19.45 -25.62
N ASN A 4 43.53 18.69 -25.72
CA ASN A 4 43.57 17.25 -25.50
C ASN A 4 43.92 16.85 -24.05
N ILE A 5 44.41 17.77 -23.20
CA ILE A 5 44.72 17.43 -21.79
C ILE A 5 43.45 17.43 -20.92
N ILE A 6 42.48 18.31 -21.21
CA ILE A 6 41.23 18.43 -20.45
C ILE A 6 40.31 17.21 -20.63
N ARG A 7 40.34 16.54 -21.79
CA ARG A 7 39.55 15.32 -22.03
C ARG A 7 40.19 14.05 -21.45
N ILE A 8 41.50 14.06 -21.17
CA ILE A 8 42.20 12.88 -20.65
C ILE A 8 42.03 12.76 -19.12
N CYS A 9 41.91 13.88 -18.39
CA CYS A 9 41.70 13.81 -16.93
C CYS A 9 40.29 13.36 -16.53
N LEU A 10 39.23 13.70 -17.30
CA LEU A 10 37.89 13.15 -17.04
C LEU A 10 37.79 11.66 -17.40
N ALA A 11 38.47 11.22 -18.46
CA ALA A 11 38.43 9.82 -18.90
C ALA A 11 39.29 8.87 -18.04
N ALA A 12 40.29 9.37 -17.32
CA ALA A 12 41.13 8.59 -16.42
C ALA A 12 40.60 8.52 -14.97
N ALA A 13 39.70 9.43 -14.57
CA ALA A 13 39.04 9.37 -13.26
C ALA A 13 37.85 8.40 -13.23
N LEU A 14 37.17 8.18 -14.37
CA LEU A 14 36.03 7.24 -14.46
C LEU A 14 36.39 5.77 -14.20
N PRO A 15 37.55 5.22 -14.65
CA PRO A 15 37.90 3.83 -14.38
C PRO A 15 38.45 3.60 -12.97
N ALA A 16 39.09 4.60 -12.37
CA ALA A 16 39.56 4.52 -10.98
C ALA A 16 38.39 4.54 -9.97
N MET A 17 37.25 5.15 -10.33
CA MET A 17 36.02 5.14 -9.54
C MET A 17 35.28 3.79 -9.54
N LEU A 18 35.58 2.88 -10.47
CA LEU A 18 34.98 1.55 -10.55
C LEU A 18 35.79 0.46 -9.82
N TRP A 19 36.95 0.81 -9.24
CA TRP A 19 37.87 -0.16 -8.66
C TRP A 19 38.34 0.16 -7.22
N SER A 20 37.59 1.03 -6.53
CA SER A 20 37.81 1.30 -5.11
C SER A 20 36.66 0.70 -4.30
N CYS A 21 36.68 -0.62 -4.16
CA CYS A 21 35.95 -1.32 -3.10
C CYS A 21 36.52 -0.86 -1.75
N SER A 22 35.89 0.10 -1.09
CA SER A 22 36.10 0.35 0.33
C SER A 22 34.86 1.00 0.92
N GLU A 23 34.33 0.34 1.95
CA GLU A 23 33.41 0.94 2.91
C GLU A 23 34.06 2.23 3.46
N LYS A 24 33.29 3.33 3.51
CA LYS A 24 33.70 4.70 3.84
C LYS A 24 34.38 5.48 2.70
N ILE A 25 33.57 6.06 1.83
CA ILE A 25 34.02 7.22 1.03
C ILE A 25 33.38 8.47 1.63
N ASP A 26 34.19 9.24 2.36
CA ASP A 26 33.90 10.64 2.70
C ASP A 26 34.26 11.50 1.48
N ASN A 27 33.24 12.04 0.81
CA ASN A 27 33.39 12.84 -0.41
C ASN A 27 33.59 14.34 -0.14
N SER A 28 33.65 14.78 1.13
CA SER A 28 33.86 16.19 1.49
C SER A 28 35.13 16.75 0.86
N ALA A 29 36.21 15.97 0.84
CA ALA A 29 37.48 16.33 0.23
C ALA A 29 37.37 16.63 -1.28
N PHE A 30 36.45 15.98 -2.00
CA PHE A 30 36.26 16.22 -3.43
C PHE A 30 35.38 17.45 -3.71
N SER A 31 34.39 17.71 -2.86
CA SER A 31 33.58 18.93 -2.92
C SER A 31 34.46 20.18 -2.76
N ASP A 32 35.37 20.15 -1.78
CA ASP A 32 36.29 21.25 -1.52
C ASP A 32 37.27 21.50 -2.67
N VAL A 33 37.81 20.44 -3.29
CA VAL A 33 38.73 20.54 -4.43
C VAL A 33 38.03 21.05 -5.69
N LEU A 34 36.83 20.53 -6.00
CA LEU A 34 36.07 20.97 -7.17
C LEU A 34 35.53 22.40 -7.02
N GLY A 35 35.11 22.77 -5.82
CA GLY A 35 34.71 24.14 -5.50
C GLY A 35 35.85 25.14 -5.60
N LYS A 36 37.02 24.84 -5.01
CA LYS A 36 38.18 25.76 -5.02
C LYS A 36 38.87 25.86 -6.38
N ASP A 37 39.13 24.72 -7.02
CA ASP A 37 40.05 24.69 -8.17
C ASP A 37 39.32 24.82 -9.51
N TYR A 38 38.01 24.52 -9.54
CA TYR A 38 37.24 24.47 -10.78
C TYR A 38 35.95 25.30 -10.76
N ASN A 39 35.63 25.96 -9.63
CA ASN A 39 34.39 26.73 -9.43
C ASN A 39 33.14 25.93 -9.84
N GLN A 40 33.15 24.63 -9.52
CA GLN A 40 32.06 23.71 -9.75
C GLN A 40 31.46 23.27 -8.43
N GLU A 41 30.14 23.35 -8.32
CA GLU A 41 29.39 22.78 -7.21
C GLU A 41 29.02 21.33 -7.58
N ILE A 42 29.27 20.38 -6.67
CA ILE A 42 28.82 19.00 -6.87
C ILE A 42 27.30 19.00 -6.71
N LEU A 43 26.56 18.90 -7.83
CA LEU A 43 25.09 18.81 -7.86
C LEU A 43 24.54 17.44 -7.41
N TRP A 44 25.38 16.59 -6.82
CA TRP A 44 24.98 15.27 -6.34
C TRP A 44 24.69 15.38 -4.85
N ASP A 45 23.42 15.19 -4.51
CA ASP A 45 23.00 15.00 -3.14
C ASP A 45 23.65 13.71 -2.59
N VAL A 46 24.54 13.88 -1.61
CA VAL A 46 25.31 12.79 -0.99
C VAL A 46 24.41 11.74 -0.35
N ASP A 47 23.23 12.15 0.12
CA ASP A 47 22.26 11.28 0.76
C ASP A 47 21.48 10.48 -0.29
N SER A 48 21.15 11.08 -1.43
CA SER A 48 20.61 10.34 -2.58
C SER A 48 21.58 9.27 -3.09
N LEU A 49 22.88 9.56 -3.10
CA LEU A 49 23.90 8.59 -3.50
C LEU A 49 24.09 7.48 -2.46
N ALA A 50 24.10 7.83 -1.17
CA ALA A 50 24.16 6.88 -0.08
C ALA A 50 22.97 5.90 -0.13
N PHE A 51 21.76 6.43 -0.34
CA PHE A 51 20.55 5.63 -0.50
C PHE A 51 20.64 4.67 -1.69
N ARG A 52 21.04 5.18 -2.87
CA ARG A 52 21.16 4.37 -4.10
C ARG A 52 22.21 3.26 -4.00
N LYS A 53 23.27 3.45 -3.19
CA LYS A 53 24.36 2.48 -3.01
C LYS A 53 24.20 1.61 -1.77
N ALA A 54 23.12 1.78 -1.02
CA ALA A 54 22.88 0.98 0.18
C ALA A 54 22.83 -0.52 -0.15
N SER A 55 23.23 -1.34 0.82
CA SER A 55 23.14 -2.80 0.70
C SER A 55 21.72 -3.23 1.01
N TRP A 56 20.86 -3.20 -0.01
CA TRP A 56 19.46 -3.60 0.10
C TRP A 56 19.33 -5.12 0.23
N SER A 57 18.64 -5.57 1.29
CA SER A 57 17.97 -6.87 1.27
C SER A 57 16.75 -6.73 0.36
N THR A 58 16.53 -7.68 -0.55
CA THR A 58 15.37 -7.68 -1.46
C THR A 58 14.77 -9.07 -1.48
N THR A 59 13.48 -9.14 -1.16
CA THR A 59 12.67 -10.36 -1.19
C THR A 59 11.63 -10.22 -2.30
N ASP A 60 11.58 -11.19 -3.22
CA ASP A 60 10.50 -11.33 -4.19
C ASP A 60 9.25 -11.81 -3.44
N ALA A 61 8.22 -10.96 -3.41
CA ALA A 61 6.96 -11.24 -2.74
C ALA A 61 5.85 -11.68 -3.71
N SER A 62 6.25 -12.17 -4.90
CA SER A 62 5.39 -12.65 -5.99
C SER A 62 4.52 -11.58 -6.64
N TYR A 63 3.98 -11.89 -7.82
CA TYR A 63 3.06 -11.01 -8.57
C TYR A 63 3.61 -9.60 -8.83
N GLY A 64 4.94 -9.47 -8.93
CA GLY A 64 5.64 -8.21 -9.14
C GLY A 64 5.81 -7.36 -7.88
N ALA A 65 5.41 -7.85 -6.71
CA ALA A 65 5.69 -7.18 -5.44
C ALA A 65 7.11 -7.48 -4.95
N GLU A 66 7.74 -6.49 -4.32
CA GLU A 66 9.08 -6.61 -3.74
C GLU A 66 9.11 -5.98 -2.35
N ILE A 67 9.77 -6.65 -1.40
CA ILE A 67 10.09 -6.12 -0.07
C ILE A 67 11.57 -5.74 -0.06
N ARG A 68 11.88 -4.52 0.37
CA ARG A 68 13.26 -4.00 0.42
C ARG A 68 13.57 -3.38 1.76
N GLN A 69 14.73 -3.73 2.31
CA GLN A 69 15.17 -3.26 3.63
C GLN A 69 16.65 -2.87 3.59
N ALA A 70 17.02 -1.75 4.23
CA ALA A 70 18.41 -1.37 4.41
C ALA A 70 18.61 -0.45 5.61
N GLN A 71 19.78 -0.56 6.24
CA GLN A 71 20.34 0.49 7.08
C GLN A 71 21.31 1.36 6.26
N ILE A 72 21.18 2.67 6.40
CA ILE A 72 21.84 3.65 5.53
C ILE A 72 22.37 4.79 6.40
N LYS A 73 23.65 5.14 6.25
CA LYS A 73 24.20 6.37 6.82
C LYS A 73 23.89 7.52 5.85
N MET A 74 22.91 8.34 6.21
CA MET A 74 22.44 9.48 5.42
C MET A 74 21.75 10.50 6.31
N LEU A 75 21.59 11.73 5.81
CA LEU A 75 20.91 12.83 6.50
C LEU A 75 21.54 13.11 7.86
N GLY A 76 22.85 12.92 8.00
CA GLY A 76 23.54 13.09 9.29
C GLY A 76 23.16 12.07 10.38
N GLY A 77 22.57 10.93 10.03
CA GLY A 77 22.19 9.87 10.96
C GLY A 77 22.22 8.46 10.34
N THR A 78 21.68 7.51 11.08
CA THR A 78 21.45 6.12 10.66
C THR A 78 19.97 5.95 10.38
N GLN A 79 19.63 5.80 9.12
CA GLN A 79 18.27 5.48 8.69
C GLN A 79 18.14 3.97 8.58
N SER A 80 17.01 3.44 9.03
CA SER A 80 16.58 2.07 8.75
C SER A 80 15.29 2.18 7.96
N VAL A 81 15.33 1.76 6.70
CA VAL A 81 14.22 1.94 5.76
C VAL A 81 13.77 0.57 5.28
N SER A 82 12.48 0.30 5.46
CA SER A 82 11.81 -0.89 4.96
C SER A 82 10.65 -0.44 4.08
N TYR A 83 10.53 -0.98 2.87
CA TYR A 83 9.41 -0.66 2.00
C TYR A 83 8.98 -1.82 1.13
N ILE A 84 7.70 -1.81 0.76
CA ILE A 84 7.07 -2.77 -0.15
C ILE A 84 6.58 -1.98 -1.36
N THR A 85 6.95 -2.45 -2.55
CA THR A 85 6.38 -1.99 -3.82
C THR A 85 5.50 -3.07 -4.40
N TYR A 86 4.32 -2.71 -4.92
CA TYR A 86 3.41 -3.67 -5.53
C TYR A 86 2.61 -3.07 -6.71
N PRO A 87 2.40 -3.80 -7.82
CA PRO A 87 1.61 -3.32 -8.96
C PRO A 87 0.12 -3.20 -8.60
N SER A 88 -0.49 -2.04 -8.86
CA SER A 88 -1.88 -1.77 -8.46
C SER A 88 -2.92 -2.66 -9.14
N ASN A 89 -2.58 -3.27 -10.28
CA ASN A 89 -3.46 -4.18 -11.01
C ASN A 89 -3.46 -5.60 -10.45
N MET A 90 -2.40 -5.99 -9.72
CA MET A 90 -2.25 -7.33 -9.13
C MET A 90 -2.77 -7.41 -7.70
N PHE A 91 -3.11 -6.27 -7.09
CA PHE A 91 -3.44 -6.16 -5.68
C PHE A 91 -4.58 -5.17 -5.41
N ILE A 92 -5.27 -5.37 -4.30
CA ILE A 92 -6.33 -4.49 -3.80
C ILE A 92 -5.83 -3.88 -2.50
N THR A 93 -5.87 -2.57 -2.40
CA THR A 93 -5.55 -1.83 -1.17
C THR A 93 -6.83 -1.48 -0.44
N ARG A 94 -6.88 -1.76 0.86
CA ARG A 94 -8.04 -1.57 1.73
C ARG A 94 -7.63 -0.94 3.06
N ILE A 95 -8.63 -0.49 3.83
CA ILE A 95 -8.46 -0.06 5.21
C ILE A 95 -9.22 -1.04 6.11
N ALA A 96 -8.60 -1.46 7.21
CA ALA A 96 -9.27 -2.19 8.28
C ALA A 96 -9.20 -1.37 9.56
N ALA A 97 -10.27 -1.38 10.35
CA ALA A 97 -10.32 -0.79 11.69
C ALA A 97 -10.35 -1.89 12.74
N ALA A 98 -9.81 -1.61 13.92
CA ALA A 98 -9.91 -2.50 15.06
C ALA A 98 -11.34 -2.48 15.62
N ASP A 99 -11.92 -3.66 15.82
CA ASP A 99 -13.30 -3.81 16.30
C ASP A 99 -13.43 -3.66 17.82
N ASN A 100 -12.35 -3.97 18.57
CA ASN A 100 -12.33 -3.95 20.03
C ASN A 100 -10.98 -3.47 20.58
N GLY A 101 -10.91 -2.18 20.91
CA GLY A 101 -9.69 -1.56 21.42
C GLY A 101 -8.59 -1.45 20.35
N LEU A 102 -7.39 -1.07 20.76
CA LEU A 102 -6.25 -1.00 19.86
C LEU A 102 -5.64 -2.40 19.68
N GLN A 103 -5.23 -2.72 18.46
CA GLN A 103 -4.60 -3.99 18.09
C GLN A 103 -3.31 -3.72 17.33
N SER A 104 -2.33 -4.63 17.40
CA SER A 104 -1.10 -4.47 16.61
C SER A 104 -1.38 -4.52 15.11
N THR A 105 -0.45 -3.99 14.30
CA THR A 105 -0.60 -4.01 12.84
C THR A 105 -0.62 -5.45 12.33
N SER A 106 0.22 -6.31 12.90
CA SER A 106 0.28 -7.73 12.55
C SER A 106 -1.00 -8.50 12.89
N GLU A 107 -1.64 -8.24 14.04
CA GLU A 107 -2.91 -8.86 14.42
C GLU A 107 -4.05 -8.46 13.46
N LEU A 108 -4.17 -7.17 13.13
CA LEU A 108 -5.17 -6.67 12.19
C LEU A 108 -4.94 -7.20 10.77
N ALA A 109 -3.68 -7.29 10.36
CA ALA A 109 -3.29 -7.81 9.05
C ALA A 109 -3.65 -9.30 8.93
N ALA A 110 -3.33 -10.10 9.96
CA ALA A 110 -3.68 -11.52 10.00
C ALA A 110 -5.20 -11.72 10.01
N GLY A 111 -5.94 -10.94 10.80
CA GLY A 111 -7.40 -10.96 10.84
C GLY A 111 -8.04 -10.60 9.50
N SER A 112 -7.41 -9.70 8.76
CA SER A 112 -7.83 -9.26 7.41
C SER A 112 -7.31 -10.16 6.29
N LYS A 113 -6.62 -11.27 6.60
CA LYS A 113 -5.98 -12.17 5.61
C LYS A 113 -5.09 -11.41 4.61
N ALA A 114 -4.42 -10.37 5.09
CA ALA A 114 -3.61 -9.49 4.27
C ALA A 114 -2.36 -10.19 3.72
N VAL A 115 -1.91 -9.76 2.55
CA VAL A 115 -0.59 -10.07 1.99
C VAL A 115 0.47 -9.12 2.56
N PHE A 116 0.14 -7.83 2.63
CA PHE A 116 0.98 -6.79 3.21
C PHE A 116 0.13 -5.83 4.04
N ALA A 117 0.72 -5.21 5.05
CA ALA A 117 0.04 -4.18 5.83
C ALA A 117 1.02 -3.14 6.37
N ILE A 118 0.51 -1.94 6.56
CA ILE A 118 1.16 -0.83 7.27
C ILE A 118 0.16 -0.23 8.27
N ASN A 119 0.66 0.29 9.39
CA ASN A 119 -0.19 1.01 10.34
C ASN A 119 -0.92 2.19 9.68
N GLY A 120 -2.09 2.54 10.20
CA GLY A 120 -2.94 3.60 9.67
C GLY A 120 -2.77 4.95 10.36
N GLY A 121 -3.88 5.65 10.52
CA GLY A 121 -3.94 7.02 11.03
C GLY A 121 -3.79 7.10 12.55
N PRO A 122 -3.77 8.34 13.09
CA PRO A 122 -3.55 8.57 14.51
C PRO A 122 -4.68 7.99 15.38
N CYS A 123 -4.32 7.55 16.58
CA CYS A 123 -5.24 6.99 17.56
C CYS A 123 -4.82 7.34 19.00
N ASP A 124 -5.78 7.20 19.90
CA ASP A 124 -5.55 7.17 21.35
C ASP A 124 -6.21 5.92 21.95
N ALA A 125 -6.20 5.79 23.28
CA ALA A 125 -6.79 4.63 23.97
C ALA A 125 -8.29 4.40 23.67
N SER A 126 -8.99 5.40 23.13
CA SER A 126 -10.40 5.37 22.74
C SER A 126 -10.62 4.99 21.27
N GLY A 127 -9.55 4.87 20.47
CA GLY A 127 -9.62 4.53 19.04
C GLY A 127 -9.08 5.64 18.13
N ALA A 128 -9.54 5.68 16.89
CA ALA A 128 -9.05 6.61 15.87
C ALA A 128 -9.41 8.06 16.20
N THR A 129 -8.42 8.95 16.19
CA THR A 129 -8.60 10.39 16.52
C THR A 129 -8.82 11.25 15.28
N SER A 130 -8.62 10.70 14.09
CA SER A 130 -8.92 11.33 12.79
C SER A 130 -10.10 10.66 12.08
N PHE A 131 -10.53 11.26 10.97
CA PHE A 131 -11.59 10.72 10.14
C PHE A 131 -11.18 9.39 9.49
N VAL A 132 -12.04 8.37 9.64
CA VAL A 132 -11.89 7.05 9.04
C VAL A 132 -13.23 6.62 8.44
N MET A 133 -13.21 6.24 7.17
CA MET A 133 -14.35 5.69 6.45
C MET A 133 -13.94 4.41 5.73
N ILE A 134 -14.77 3.37 5.85
CA ILE A 134 -14.53 2.06 5.24
C ILE A 134 -15.85 1.62 4.57
N GLY A 135 -15.83 1.38 3.26
CA GLY A 135 -16.99 0.89 2.52
C GLY A 135 -18.22 1.79 2.66
N ASN A 136 -18.06 3.10 2.47
CA ASN A 136 -19.06 4.15 2.64
C ASN A 136 -19.60 4.32 4.08
N LYS A 137 -19.04 3.60 5.06
CA LYS A 137 -19.41 3.71 6.47
C LYS A 137 -18.35 4.51 7.22
N VAL A 138 -18.77 5.62 7.84
CA VAL A 138 -17.91 6.38 8.74
C VAL A 138 -17.69 5.58 10.02
N ILE A 139 -16.42 5.26 10.29
CA ILE A 139 -15.97 4.54 11.48
C ILE A 139 -15.57 5.53 12.58
N SER A 140 -14.92 6.64 12.21
CA SER A 140 -14.60 7.74 13.12
C SER A 140 -14.77 9.07 12.40
N GLU A 141 -15.42 10.03 13.07
CA GLU A 141 -15.52 11.42 12.60
C GLU A 141 -14.22 12.21 12.89
N GLY A 142 -13.37 11.69 13.78
CA GLY A 142 -12.23 12.41 14.35
C GLY A 142 -12.62 13.46 15.40
N SER A 143 -11.70 13.78 16.32
CA SER A 143 -11.92 14.74 17.40
C SER A 143 -11.32 16.14 17.14
N GLY A 144 -10.64 16.34 16.00
CA GLY A 144 -10.02 17.62 15.61
C GLY A 144 -9.19 17.51 14.32
N SER A 145 -8.81 18.66 13.74
CA SER A 145 -8.06 18.72 12.47
C SER A 145 -6.69 18.06 12.60
N ALA A 146 -6.47 16.95 11.89
CA ALA A 146 -5.14 16.39 11.70
C ALA A 146 -4.21 17.49 11.13
N SER A 147 -3.03 17.66 11.74
CA SER A 147 -1.99 18.57 11.29
C SER A 147 -1.67 18.27 9.81
N GLY A 148 -1.92 19.23 8.92
CA GLY A 148 -1.61 19.09 7.49
C GLY A 148 -2.62 18.37 6.60
N ALA A 149 -3.79 17.95 7.12
CA ALA A 149 -4.97 17.47 6.38
C ALA A 149 -4.68 16.61 5.12
N GLY A 150 -3.69 15.73 5.18
CA GLY A 150 -3.40 14.76 4.12
C GLY A 150 -4.27 13.52 4.31
N ALA A 151 -4.76 12.92 3.24
CA ALA A 151 -5.51 11.68 3.33
C ALA A 151 -5.06 10.65 2.30
N LEU A 152 -5.13 9.39 2.70
CA LEU A 152 -5.26 8.27 1.79
C LEU A 152 -6.75 8.10 1.48
N ALA A 153 -7.11 8.10 0.21
CA ALA A 153 -8.46 7.85 -0.25
C ALA A 153 -8.45 6.65 -1.20
N ILE A 154 -9.47 5.80 -1.15
CA ILE A 154 -9.53 4.54 -1.87
C ILE A 154 -10.89 4.43 -2.55
N ASN A 155 -10.87 4.08 -3.83
CA ASN A 155 -12.04 3.64 -4.57
C ASN A 155 -11.88 2.18 -4.93
N GLU A 156 -12.85 1.36 -4.51
CA GLU A 156 -12.94 -0.02 -4.94
C GLU A 156 -13.76 -0.10 -6.23
N THR A 157 -13.22 -0.81 -7.21
CA THR A 157 -13.86 -1.07 -8.50
C THR A 157 -13.98 -2.58 -8.71
N LEU A 158 -14.74 -2.98 -9.73
CA LEU A 158 -14.78 -4.38 -10.16
C LEU A 158 -13.38 -4.93 -10.45
N ASP A 159 -12.52 -4.10 -11.02
CA ASP A 159 -11.17 -4.46 -11.47
C ASP A 159 -10.11 -4.40 -10.35
N GLY A 160 -10.47 -4.00 -9.12
CA GLY A 160 -9.54 -3.91 -7.99
C GLY A 160 -9.76 -2.66 -7.14
N SER A 161 -8.68 -1.92 -6.86
CA SER A 161 -8.76 -0.65 -6.11
C SER A 161 -7.84 0.41 -6.70
N THR A 162 -8.27 1.66 -6.66
CA THR A 162 -7.41 2.82 -6.87
C THR A 162 -7.17 3.54 -5.57
N ILE A 163 -5.94 4.04 -5.35
CA ILE A 163 -5.64 4.92 -4.21
C ILE A 163 -5.33 6.32 -4.72
N GLY A 164 -5.78 7.31 -3.96
CA GLY A 164 -5.52 8.74 -4.16
C GLY A 164 -4.88 9.34 -2.93
N ILE A 165 -3.89 10.22 -3.16
CA ILE A 165 -3.29 11.04 -2.12
C ILE A 165 -3.95 12.42 -2.17
N VAL A 166 -4.74 12.74 -1.14
CA VAL A 166 -5.56 13.97 -1.12
C VAL A 166 -4.91 14.99 -0.20
N GLN A 167 -4.62 16.17 -0.73
CA GLN A 167 -4.13 17.32 0.04
C GLN A 167 -5.32 18.18 0.51
N ASN A 168 -5.23 18.75 1.72
CA ASN A 168 -6.30 19.55 2.31
C ASN A 168 -7.65 18.81 2.38
N ALA A 169 -7.58 17.51 2.67
CA ALA A 169 -8.72 16.63 2.74
C ALA A 169 -9.72 17.07 3.81
N SER A 170 -11.01 16.98 3.47
CA SER A 170 -12.12 17.15 4.41
C SER A 170 -13.03 15.93 4.36
N SER A 171 -13.65 15.58 5.49
CA SER A 171 -14.57 14.43 5.57
C SER A 171 -15.69 14.50 4.53
N SER A 172 -16.24 15.70 4.26
CA SER A 172 -17.30 15.87 3.27
C SER A 172 -16.86 15.55 1.84
N SER A 173 -15.68 16.00 1.43
CA SER A 173 -15.12 15.67 0.11
C SER A 173 -14.84 14.17 -0.01
N LEU A 174 -14.25 13.57 1.02
CA LEU A 174 -13.90 12.15 1.02
C LEU A 174 -15.14 11.24 0.94
N GLN A 175 -16.20 11.56 1.66
CA GLN A 175 -17.46 10.80 1.63
C GLN A 175 -18.19 10.89 0.28
N THR A 176 -17.94 11.94 -0.50
CA THR A 176 -18.61 12.14 -1.79
C THR A 176 -17.90 11.37 -2.90
N ASP A 177 -16.56 11.35 -2.87
CA ASP A 177 -15.75 10.95 -4.01
C ASP A 177 -15.08 9.56 -3.85
N TYR A 178 -15.11 8.99 -2.65
CA TYR A 178 -14.38 7.76 -2.32
C TYR A 178 -15.20 6.76 -1.52
N THR A 179 -14.92 5.47 -1.69
CA THR A 179 -15.55 4.39 -0.91
C THR A 179 -14.92 4.21 0.47
N SER A 180 -13.61 4.45 0.59
CA SER A 180 -12.89 4.37 1.86
C SER A 180 -11.88 5.50 1.95
N ALA A 181 -11.63 6.04 3.13
CA ALA A 181 -10.65 7.09 3.32
C ALA A 181 -10.13 7.13 4.76
N LEU A 182 -8.88 7.59 4.88
CA LEU A 182 -8.17 7.77 6.14
C LEU A 182 -7.49 9.14 6.11
N ILE A 183 -7.99 10.08 6.92
CA ILE A 183 -7.26 11.33 7.15
C ILE A 183 -6.11 11.02 8.09
N ALA A 184 -4.90 11.30 7.64
CA ALA A 184 -3.68 11.26 8.42
C ALA A 184 -2.91 12.55 8.09
N GLY A 185 -1.76 12.42 7.45
CA GLY A 185 -1.02 13.53 6.89
C GLY A 185 0.14 13.99 7.77
N PRO A 186 0.94 14.93 7.23
CA PRO A 186 0.75 15.68 5.99
C PRO A 186 1.04 14.89 4.70
N VAL A 187 0.66 15.46 3.53
CA VAL A 187 1.16 15.02 2.22
C VAL A 187 2.66 15.33 2.13
N LEU A 188 3.46 14.33 1.77
CA LEU A 188 4.92 14.40 1.70
C LEU A 188 5.42 14.77 0.31
N VAL A 189 4.85 14.14 -0.71
CA VAL A 189 5.22 14.34 -2.11
C VAL A 189 3.94 14.55 -2.91
N ALA A 190 3.94 15.52 -3.82
CA ALA A 190 2.87 15.72 -4.78
C ALA A 190 3.46 15.99 -6.16
N GLY A 191 3.08 15.21 -7.16
CA GLY A 191 3.60 15.34 -8.52
C GLY A 191 5.14 15.24 -8.60
N GLY A 192 5.74 14.36 -7.79
CA GLY A 192 7.19 14.11 -7.73
C GLY A 192 7.98 15.20 -7.01
N LYS A 193 7.29 16.13 -6.33
CA LYS A 193 7.89 17.24 -5.59
C LYS A 193 7.62 17.12 -4.09
N GLU A 194 8.69 17.19 -3.31
CA GLU A 194 8.63 17.29 -1.85
C GLU A 194 7.79 18.51 -1.44
N GLN A 195 6.88 18.30 -0.48
CA GLN A 195 6.10 19.39 0.11
C GLN A 195 6.94 20.13 1.17
N THR A 196 6.52 21.34 1.50
CA THR A 196 7.13 22.13 2.57
C THR A 196 6.31 22.04 3.85
N PHE A 197 6.99 22.05 4.98
CA PHE A 197 6.38 21.87 6.29
C PHE A 197 6.63 23.10 7.16
N ALA A 198 5.68 23.41 8.04
CA ALA A 198 5.85 24.49 9.01
C ALA A 198 6.97 24.14 10.00
N ASP A 199 7.70 25.16 10.45
CA ASP A 199 8.77 25.03 11.45
C ASP A 199 8.17 24.77 12.84
N THR A 200 7.89 23.50 13.12
CA THR A 200 7.28 23.02 14.37
C THR A 200 8.08 21.86 14.95
N GLU A 201 7.96 21.65 16.25
CA GLU A 201 8.61 20.52 16.94
C GLU A 201 8.18 19.17 16.35
N GLU A 202 6.89 19.01 16.02
CA GLU A 202 6.33 17.80 15.38
C GLU A 202 7.02 17.47 14.03
N ASN A 203 7.26 18.48 13.21
CA ASN A 203 7.86 18.33 11.89
C ASN A 203 9.38 18.16 11.97
N ASN A 204 10.04 18.82 12.92
CA ASN A 204 11.50 18.85 13.05
C ASN A 204 12.07 17.74 13.94
N THR A 205 11.24 17.08 14.74
CA THR A 205 11.68 15.95 15.56
C THR A 205 11.80 14.71 14.70
N ARG A 206 12.95 14.04 14.80
CA ARG A 206 13.15 12.71 14.21
C ARG A 206 12.41 11.67 15.03
N GLN A 207 11.59 10.90 14.33
CA GLN A 207 10.85 9.76 14.85
C GLN A 207 10.64 8.76 13.72
N ALA A 208 10.10 7.59 14.03
CA ALA A 208 9.69 6.66 12.98
C ALA A 208 8.58 7.28 12.12
N ARG A 209 8.56 6.98 10.83
CA ARG A 209 7.59 7.53 9.86
C ARG A 209 7.03 6.41 8.99
N SER A 210 5.71 6.36 8.89
CA SER A 210 4.99 5.47 7.99
C SER A 210 4.45 6.24 6.80
N ILE A 211 4.61 5.70 5.60
CA ILE A 211 4.35 6.39 4.35
C ILE A 211 3.62 5.45 3.41
N ILE A 212 2.56 5.96 2.78
CA ILE A 212 1.93 5.30 1.63
C ILE A 212 1.98 6.24 0.42
N GLY A 213 2.22 5.68 -0.76
CA GLY A 213 2.35 6.47 -1.98
C GLY A 213 2.19 5.68 -3.26
N THR A 214 2.25 6.39 -4.39
CA THR A 214 2.11 5.87 -5.75
C THR A 214 3.27 6.33 -6.61
N ASP A 215 3.60 5.61 -7.68
CA ASP A 215 4.47 6.11 -8.76
C ASP A 215 3.68 6.40 -10.05
N ASP A 216 4.39 6.91 -11.06
CA ASP A 216 3.86 7.18 -12.40
C ASP A 216 3.76 5.94 -13.30
N LYS A 217 4.02 4.74 -12.77
CA LYS A 217 4.05 3.45 -13.49
C LYS A 217 2.97 2.49 -13.02
N GLY A 218 2.11 2.90 -12.08
CA GLY A 218 1.03 2.07 -11.56
C GLY A 218 1.47 1.13 -10.43
N ASN A 219 2.54 1.46 -9.70
CA ASN A 219 2.90 0.79 -8.47
C ASN A 219 2.50 1.62 -7.25
N TYR A 220 2.10 0.94 -6.20
CA TYR A 220 1.88 1.52 -4.89
C TYR A 220 3.01 1.10 -3.93
N PHE A 221 3.18 1.90 -2.88
CA PHE A 221 4.28 1.78 -1.95
C PHE A 221 3.76 1.84 -0.52
N MET A 222 4.24 0.94 0.34
CA MET A 222 4.15 1.05 1.79
C MET A 222 5.57 1.14 2.33
N ALA A 223 5.92 2.19 3.06
CA ALA A 223 7.27 2.39 3.56
C ALA A 223 7.26 2.80 5.03
N VAL A 224 8.20 2.23 5.79
CA VAL A 224 8.51 2.64 7.15
C VAL A 224 9.98 3.06 7.20
N ILE A 225 10.20 4.25 7.73
CA ILE A 225 11.51 4.71 8.21
C ILE A 225 11.49 4.48 9.72
N ASP A 226 12.23 3.49 10.20
CA ASP A 226 12.28 3.17 11.63
C ASP A 226 12.94 4.32 12.40
N GLY A 227 12.58 4.47 13.67
CA GLY A 227 13.07 5.54 14.52
C GLY A 227 12.92 5.23 16.00
N GLY A 228 13.62 5.99 16.84
CA GLY A 228 13.57 5.81 18.30
C GLY A 228 14.64 4.90 18.89
N VAL A 229 15.56 4.36 18.07
CA VAL A 229 16.69 3.55 18.53
C VAL A 229 18.02 4.17 18.08
N THR A 230 18.58 5.03 18.93
CA THR A 230 19.77 5.84 18.60
C THR A 230 20.94 5.01 18.09
N GLY A 231 21.49 5.41 16.94
CA GLY A 231 22.65 4.78 16.29
C GLY A 231 22.31 3.59 15.39
N GLN A 232 21.07 3.09 15.43
CA GLN A 232 20.58 2.01 14.57
C GLN A 232 19.42 2.48 13.68
N ALA A 233 18.49 3.25 14.24
CA ALA A 233 17.35 3.86 13.59
C ALA A 233 17.06 5.21 14.25
N ASP A 234 17.71 6.26 13.74
CA ASP A 234 17.62 7.61 14.30
C ASP A 234 16.29 8.31 13.95
N GLY A 235 15.51 7.74 13.03
CA GLY A 235 14.25 8.32 12.54
C GLY A 235 14.46 9.46 11.55
N ALA A 236 13.33 10.03 11.11
CA ALA A 236 13.30 11.11 10.13
C ALA A 236 12.38 12.27 10.58
N THR A 237 12.80 13.48 10.26
CA THR A 237 11.92 14.66 10.23
C THR A 237 10.90 14.53 9.10
N MET A 238 9.90 15.41 9.06
CA MET A 238 8.90 15.39 7.99
C MET A 238 9.54 15.68 6.61
N ALA A 239 10.49 16.62 6.55
CA ALA A 239 11.24 16.93 5.33
C ALA A 239 12.13 15.76 4.88
N GLU A 240 12.79 15.09 5.82
CA GLU A 240 13.60 13.90 5.54
C GLU A 240 12.76 12.73 5.03
N ALA A 241 11.55 12.54 5.59
CA ALA A 241 10.60 11.54 5.11
C ALA A 241 10.11 11.84 3.69
N ALA A 242 9.80 13.10 3.38
CA ALA A 242 9.45 13.53 2.02
C ALA A 242 10.57 13.28 1.02
N PHE A 243 11.82 13.59 1.41
CA PHE A 243 13.00 13.29 0.62
C PHE A 243 13.14 11.80 0.33
N ILE A 244 13.05 10.94 1.37
CA ILE A 244 13.14 9.49 1.25
C ILE A 244 12.02 8.94 0.34
N ALA A 245 10.77 9.39 0.53
CA ALA A 245 9.64 9.00 -0.32
C ALA A 245 9.90 9.30 -1.80
N ARG A 246 10.40 10.51 -2.11
CA ARG A 246 10.72 10.89 -3.50
C ARG A 246 11.84 10.05 -4.10
N ILE A 247 12.93 9.80 -3.36
CA ILE A 247 14.07 9.04 -3.91
C ILE A 247 13.81 7.53 -4.02
N ILE A 248 12.88 6.99 -3.21
CA ILE A 248 12.32 5.64 -3.40
C ILE A 248 11.58 5.54 -4.75
N GLY A 249 10.97 6.64 -5.19
CA GLY A 249 10.29 6.75 -6.48
C GLY A 249 8.82 7.12 -6.38
N MET A 250 8.34 7.50 -5.19
CA MET A 250 6.96 7.94 -5.03
C MET A 250 6.74 9.29 -5.72
N GLN A 251 5.71 9.34 -6.55
CA GLN A 251 5.21 10.52 -7.24
C GLN A 251 4.24 11.30 -6.35
N ASP A 252 3.36 10.59 -5.65
CA ASP A 252 2.46 11.16 -4.63
C ASP A 252 2.57 10.31 -3.37
N ALA A 253 2.66 10.95 -2.20
CA ALA A 253 2.85 10.25 -0.93
C ALA A 253 2.25 11.02 0.25
N VAL A 254 1.69 10.30 1.22
CA VAL A 254 1.17 10.83 2.48
C VAL A 254 1.81 10.14 3.66
N CYS A 255 2.09 10.90 4.72
CA CYS A 255 2.52 10.35 6.00
C CYS A 255 1.30 9.80 6.76
N LEU A 256 1.44 8.60 7.31
CA LEU A 256 0.51 7.99 8.25
C LEU A 256 0.96 8.31 9.69
N SER A 257 0.32 7.67 10.69
CA SER A 257 0.79 7.81 12.07
C SER A 257 2.24 7.33 12.19
N GLY A 258 3.09 8.13 12.84
CA GLY A 258 4.50 7.84 13.03
C GLY A 258 4.81 7.35 14.45
N GLY A 259 6.08 7.47 14.84
CA GLY A 259 6.54 7.05 16.17
C GLY A 259 6.31 5.56 16.40
N ASN A 260 5.96 5.18 17.63
CA ASN A 260 5.81 3.77 18.02
C ASN A 260 4.67 3.02 17.32
N ALA A 261 3.75 3.74 16.64
CA ALA A 261 2.74 3.11 15.79
C ALA A 261 3.34 2.53 14.49
N SER A 262 4.54 2.97 14.08
CA SER A 262 5.11 2.66 12.77
C SER A 262 5.44 1.18 12.64
N THR A 263 4.70 0.46 11.79
CA THR A 263 4.92 -0.97 11.54
C THR A 263 4.62 -1.31 10.08
N LEU A 264 5.51 -2.06 9.44
CA LEU A 264 5.33 -2.67 8.13
C LEU A 264 5.36 -4.20 8.29
N TRP A 265 4.38 -4.87 7.70
CA TRP A 265 4.16 -6.30 7.87
C TRP A 265 3.92 -6.99 6.52
N SER A 266 4.35 -8.24 6.43
CA SER A 266 4.11 -9.15 5.32
C SER A 266 3.58 -10.50 5.82
N GLY A 267 2.64 -11.08 5.08
CA GLY A 267 2.08 -12.40 5.39
C GLY A 267 3.09 -13.54 5.32
N THR A 268 4.21 -13.38 4.62
CA THR A 268 5.27 -14.38 4.54
C THR A 268 6.29 -14.25 5.66
N ASP A 269 6.70 -13.02 5.97
CA ASP A 269 7.86 -12.74 6.84
C ASP A 269 7.48 -12.17 8.21
N GLY A 270 6.20 -11.87 8.45
CA GLY A 270 5.75 -11.18 9.65
C GLY A 270 6.10 -9.69 9.59
N VAL A 271 6.49 -9.12 10.73
CA VAL A 271 6.92 -7.70 10.79
C VAL A 271 8.27 -7.54 10.09
N VAL A 272 8.31 -6.74 9.03
CA VAL A 272 9.53 -6.48 8.24
C VAL A 272 10.19 -5.14 8.60
N SER A 273 9.51 -4.24 9.30
CA SER A 273 10.15 -3.07 9.91
C SER A 273 10.75 -3.39 11.29
N HIS A 274 11.25 -2.37 11.99
CA HIS A 274 11.74 -2.47 13.36
C HIS A 274 10.97 -1.51 14.29
N PRO A 275 9.73 -1.85 14.67
CA PRO A 275 8.96 -1.03 15.60
C PRO A 275 9.71 -0.91 16.94
N SER A 276 9.61 0.24 17.59
CA SER A 276 10.50 0.60 18.71
C SER A 276 9.79 0.82 20.04
N GLY A 277 8.53 0.38 20.17
CA GLY A 277 7.76 0.50 21.43
C GLY A 277 8.40 -0.24 22.61
N ASN A 278 9.25 -1.23 22.33
CA ASN A 278 10.05 -1.95 23.34
C ASN A 278 11.45 -1.33 23.60
N GLY A 279 11.81 -0.25 22.89
CA GLY A 279 13.10 0.42 22.96
C GLY A 279 14.28 -0.34 22.32
N SER A 280 14.03 -1.38 21.53
CA SER A 280 15.05 -2.23 20.90
C SER A 280 14.95 -2.17 19.37
N TYR A 281 16.07 -2.36 18.68
CA TYR A 281 16.09 -2.50 17.22
C TYR A 281 15.89 -3.98 16.85
N ASP A 282 14.63 -4.41 16.81
CA ASP A 282 14.20 -5.74 16.40
C ASP A 282 12.82 -5.69 15.75
N ASN A 283 12.30 -6.83 15.27
CA ASN A 283 11.00 -6.95 14.61
C ASN A 283 9.84 -7.09 15.62
N THR A 284 10.04 -6.68 16.87
CA THR A 284 9.04 -6.75 17.95
C THR A 284 8.81 -5.36 18.53
N GLY A 285 7.82 -5.20 19.43
CA GLY A 285 7.54 -3.88 20.01
C GLY A 285 6.55 -3.05 19.21
N GLU A 286 5.68 -3.69 18.42
CA GLU A 286 4.47 -3.05 17.88
C GLU A 286 3.63 -2.45 19.02
N GLU A 287 3.13 -1.23 18.80
CA GLU A 287 2.05 -0.68 19.62
C GLU A 287 0.68 -0.94 18.98
N GLY A 288 -0.36 -0.86 19.81
CA GLY A 288 -1.73 -0.95 19.33
C GLY A 288 -2.11 0.24 18.46
N VAL A 289 -2.72 -0.03 17.31
CA VAL A 289 -3.27 0.95 16.38
C VAL A 289 -4.78 0.77 16.24
N ALA A 290 -5.49 1.83 15.85
CA ALA A 290 -6.94 1.77 15.64
C ALA A 290 -7.32 1.31 14.23
N ASN A 291 -6.40 1.38 13.28
CA ASN A 291 -6.61 0.98 11.89
C ASN A 291 -5.29 0.71 11.18
N ILE A 292 -5.37 -0.02 10.08
CA ILE A 292 -4.26 -0.32 9.18
C ILE A 292 -4.69 -0.04 7.73
N VAL A 293 -3.69 0.16 6.88
CA VAL A 293 -3.85 -0.01 5.43
C VAL A 293 -3.26 -1.35 5.07
N TYR A 294 -4.01 -2.18 4.37
CA TYR A 294 -3.58 -3.53 4.01
C TYR A 294 -3.84 -3.83 2.54
N VAL A 295 -3.19 -4.89 2.07
CA VAL A 295 -3.19 -5.30 0.67
C VAL A 295 -3.62 -6.76 0.57
N GLU A 296 -4.49 -7.05 -0.37
CA GLU A 296 -4.89 -8.41 -0.76
C GLU A 296 -4.51 -8.67 -2.22
N LEU A 297 -4.38 -9.93 -2.62
CA LEU A 297 -4.23 -10.25 -4.05
C LEU A 297 -5.49 -9.89 -4.82
N ASN A 298 -5.32 -9.24 -5.97
CA ASN A 298 -6.41 -9.01 -6.90
C ASN A 298 -6.68 -10.28 -7.72
N THR A 299 -7.26 -11.26 -7.05
CA THR A 299 -7.72 -12.50 -7.70
C THR A 299 -9.22 -12.38 -8.03
N PRO A 300 -9.66 -12.93 -9.17
CA PRO A 300 -11.09 -12.93 -9.52
C PRO A 300 -11.95 -13.67 -8.50
N PHE A 301 -11.38 -14.69 -7.84
CA PHE A 301 -12.01 -15.56 -6.86
C PHE A 301 -11.05 -15.86 -5.71
N ALA A 302 -11.57 -16.29 -4.56
CA ALA A 302 -10.75 -16.60 -3.38
C ALA A 302 -9.81 -17.81 -3.59
N GLY A 303 -10.13 -18.64 -4.58
CA GLY A 303 -9.44 -19.87 -4.91
C GLY A 303 -10.20 -20.63 -5.99
N GLY A 304 -9.71 -21.82 -6.32
CA GLY A 304 -10.29 -22.70 -7.33
C GLY A 304 -9.85 -22.39 -8.75
N ASP A 305 -9.95 -23.40 -9.61
CA ASP A 305 -9.73 -23.29 -11.07
C ASP A 305 -11.03 -23.35 -11.88
N GLY A 306 -12.18 -23.46 -11.20
CA GLY A 306 -13.50 -23.51 -11.80
C GLY A 306 -13.88 -24.88 -12.35
N THR A 307 -13.04 -25.90 -12.15
CA THR A 307 -13.37 -27.28 -12.49
C THR A 307 -14.25 -27.92 -11.42
N LYS A 308 -14.85 -29.06 -11.76
CA LYS A 308 -15.69 -29.82 -10.82
C LYS A 308 -14.96 -30.22 -9.52
N ASN A 309 -13.65 -30.45 -9.60
CA ASN A 309 -12.86 -30.91 -8.47
C ASN A 309 -12.26 -29.76 -7.66
N ASP A 310 -12.21 -28.56 -8.23
CA ASP A 310 -11.68 -27.35 -7.60
C ASP A 310 -12.51 -26.11 -8.03
N PRO A 311 -13.78 -26.02 -7.55
CA PRO A 311 -14.69 -24.95 -7.93
C PRO A 311 -14.15 -23.57 -7.54
N TYR A 312 -14.48 -22.53 -8.33
CA TYR A 312 -14.14 -21.16 -7.96
C TYR A 312 -14.82 -20.76 -6.65
N GLN A 313 -14.04 -20.25 -5.70
CA GLN A 313 -14.50 -19.92 -4.35
C GLN A 313 -15.01 -18.47 -4.25
N ILE A 314 -16.26 -18.32 -3.86
CA ILE A 314 -16.99 -17.06 -3.79
C ILE A 314 -17.19 -16.65 -2.33
N GLY A 315 -16.46 -15.63 -1.89
CA GLY A 315 -16.54 -15.09 -0.52
C GLY A 315 -16.87 -13.60 -0.48
N THR A 316 -16.98 -12.93 -1.63
CA THR A 316 -17.32 -11.51 -1.71
C THR A 316 -18.28 -11.23 -2.86
N SER A 317 -18.98 -10.10 -2.79
CA SER A 317 -19.86 -9.63 -3.87
C SER A 317 -19.10 -9.39 -5.18
N ARG A 318 -17.83 -8.98 -5.09
CA ARG A 318 -16.95 -8.86 -6.25
C ARG A 318 -16.67 -10.20 -6.93
N HIS A 319 -16.46 -11.28 -6.16
CA HIS A 319 -16.32 -12.62 -6.74
C HIS A 319 -17.60 -13.02 -7.51
N ILE A 320 -18.78 -12.67 -7.00
CA ILE A 320 -20.05 -12.87 -7.72
C ILE A 320 -20.07 -12.09 -9.04
N GLN A 321 -19.70 -10.81 -9.03
CA GLN A 321 -19.63 -9.98 -10.25
C GLN A 321 -18.63 -10.55 -11.28
N ASN A 322 -17.52 -11.14 -10.80
CA ASN A 322 -16.50 -11.77 -11.62
C ASN A 322 -16.94 -13.11 -12.24
N MET A 323 -17.99 -13.76 -11.74
CA MET A 323 -18.46 -15.04 -12.30
C MET A 323 -18.68 -14.94 -13.81
N SER A 324 -19.23 -13.82 -14.29
CA SER A 324 -19.49 -13.61 -15.72
C SER A 324 -18.24 -13.60 -16.61
N THR A 325 -17.08 -13.28 -16.04
CA THR A 325 -15.81 -13.09 -16.77
C THR A 325 -15.12 -14.40 -17.13
N VAL A 326 -15.46 -15.49 -16.44
CA VAL A 326 -14.89 -16.83 -16.67
C VAL A 326 -15.85 -17.81 -17.36
N LEU A 327 -17.06 -17.36 -17.70
CA LEU A 327 -18.04 -18.19 -18.39
C LEU A 327 -17.81 -18.18 -19.90
N GLU A 328 -17.52 -19.35 -20.46
CA GLU A 328 -17.41 -19.60 -21.89
C GLU A 328 -18.56 -20.50 -22.38
N GLU A 329 -19.00 -20.31 -23.63
CA GLU A 329 -20.05 -21.13 -24.22
C GLU A 329 -19.61 -22.59 -24.37
N GLY A 330 -20.43 -23.53 -23.90
CA GLY A 330 -20.18 -24.97 -24.01
C GLY A 330 -19.21 -25.53 -22.95
N THR A 331 -18.64 -24.70 -22.09
CA THR A 331 -17.75 -25.13 -20.99
C THR A 331 -18.50 -25.06 -19.66
N ALA A 332 -18.46 -26.15 -18.89
CA ALA A 332 -19.02 -26.18 -17.54
C ALA A 332 -18.06 -25.53 -16.55
N VAL A 333 -18.55 -24.52 -15.82
CA VAL A 333 -17.81 -23.82 -14.77
C VAL A 333 -18.51 -24.02 -13.43
N TYR A 334 -17.70 -24.33 -12.41
CA TYR A 334 -18.16 -24.67 -11.08
C TYR A 334 -17.77 -23.57 -10.09
N PHE A 335 -18.71 -23.18 -9.24
CA PHE A 335 -18.57 -22.18 -8.20
C PHE A 335 -19.08 -22.74 -6.88
N GLU A 336 -18.42 -22.37 -5.78
CA GLU A 336 -18.88 -22.64 -4.42
C GLU A 336 -18.86 -21.36 -3.58
N LEU A 337 -19.89 -21.13 -2.76
CA LEU A 337 -19.85 -20.08 -1.75
C LEU A 337 -19.02 -20.54 -0.54
N ILE A 338 -18.20 -19.63 -0.01
CA ILE A 338 -17.41 -19.85 1.22
C ILE A 338 -17.78 -18.88 2.36
N ASP A 339 -18.58 -17.86 2.05
CA ASP A 339 -19.10 -16.88 3.01
C ASP A 339 -20.51 -16.42 2.58
N ASP A 340 -21.26 -15.82 3.52
CA ASP A 340 -22.51 -15.12 3.20
C ASP A 340 -22.20 -13.80 2.48
N ILE A 341 -22.96 -13.49 1.42
CA ILE A 341 -22.67 -12.38 0.52
C ILE A 341 -23.80 -11.36 0.54
N ASP A 342 -23.46 -10.09 0.78
CA ASP A 342 -24.38 -8.96 0.62
C ASP A 342 -24.23 -8.35 -0.79
N MET A 343 -25.33 -8.24 -1.53
CA MET A 343 -25.39 -7.65 -2.86
C MET A 343 -26.12 -6.30 -2.90
N GLU A 344 -26.28 -5.63 -1.76
CA GLU A 344 -26.89 -4.30 -1.71
C GLU A 344 -26.21 -3.31 -2.68
N GLY A 345 -27.02 -2.60 -3.47
CA GLY A 345 -26.55 -1.56 -4.40
C GLY A 345 -25.89 -2.09 -5.67
N ILE A 346 -25.84 -3.41 -5.90
CA ILE A 346 -25.24 -3.99 -7.10
C ILE A 346 -26.25 -4.07 -8.24
N ASP A 347 -25.93 -3.43 -9.37
CA ASP A 347 -26.68 -3.61 -10.60
C ASP A 347 -26.29 -4.93 -11.29
N TRP A 348 -27.15 -5.93 -11.14
CA TRP A 348 -26.86 -7.30 -11.58
C TRP A 348 -27.32 -7.60 -13.00
N ILE A 349 -26.35 -8.07 -13.82
CA ILE A 349 -26.59 -8.66 -15.14
C ILE A 349 -26.64 -10.20 -14.98
N PRO A 350 -27.73 -10.87 -15.40
CA PRO A 350 -27.85 -12.32 -15.28
C PRO A 350 -26.74 -13.07 -16.03
N LEU A 351 -26.19 -14.16 -15.48
CA LEU A 351 -25.01 -14.83 -16.03
C LEU A 351 -25.18 -15.35 -17.48
N ASN A 352 -26.38 -15.79 -17.82
CA ASN A 352 -26.75 -16.44 -19.08
C ASN A 352 -28.03 -15.81 -19.65
N TYR A 353 -27.97 -14.50 -19.94
CA TYR A 353 -29.11 -13.69 -20.37
C TYR A 353 -29.37 -13.69 -21.90
N ALA A 354 -28.38 -14.10 -22.71
CA ALA A 354 -28.41 -14.00 -24.16
C ALA A 354 -28.45 -15.37 -24.85
N ASP A 355 -29.24 -15.49 -25.92
CA ASP A 355 -29.22 -16.63 -26.84
C ASP A 355 -27.80 -16.80 -27.40
N PRO A 356 -27.25 -18.04 -27.48
CA PRO A 356 -27.92 -19.34 -27.41
C PRO A 356 -28.07 -19.95 -26.00
N TYR A 357 -27.82 -19.19 -24.93
CA TYR A 357 -27.90 -19.65 -23.54
C TYR A 357 -26.95 -20.82 -23.20
N MET A 358 -25.77 -20.85 -23.83
CA MET A 358 -24.82 -21.98 -23.77
C MET A 358 -23.80 -21.90 -22.63
N LYS A 359 -23.94 -20.97 -21.68
CA LYS A 359 -23.06 -20.91 -20.49
C LYS A 359 -23.52 -21.92 -19.45
N ILE A 360 -22.73 -22.96 -19.20
CA ILE A 360 -23.06 -24.03 -18.26
C ILE A 360 -22.53 -23.67 -16.87
N VAL A 361 -23.43 -23.31 -15.95
CA VAL A 361 -23.10 -22.81 -14.61
C VAL A 361 -23.51 -23.82 -13.54
N HIS A 362 -22.56 -24.24 -12.72
CA HIS A 362 -22.81 -25.00 -11.50
C HIS A 362 -22.48 -24.12 -10.28
N LEU A 363 -23.48 -23.78 -9.48
CA LEU A 363 -23.31 -23.03 -8.23
C LEU A 363 -23.73 -23.88 -7.03
N ASP A 364 -22.78 -24.14 -6.14
CA ASP A 364 -23.03 -24.72 -4.83
C ASP A 364 -23.02 -23.62 -3.77
N GLY A 365 -24.15 -23.39 -3.11
CA GLY A 365 -24.23 -22.43 -2.02
C GLY A 365 -23.52 -22.88 -0.75
N ASN A 366 -23.21 -24.17 -0.60
CA ASN A 366 -22.55 -24.73 0.58
C ASN A 366 -23.23 -24.30 1.91
N GLY A 367 -24.54 -24.05 1.88
CA GLY A 367 -25.34 -23.58 3.02
C GLY A 367 -25.35 -22.06 3.25
N HIS A 368 -24.59 -21.28 2.49
CA HIS A 368 -24.50 -19.83 2.58
C HIS A 368 -25.67 -19.09 1.93
N THR A 369 -25.77 -17.81 2.26
CA THR A 369 -26.84 -16.92 1.84
C THR A 369 -26.31 -15.76 0.99
N ILE A 370 -27.05 -15.43 -0.07
CA ILE A 370 -26.91 -14.16 -0.80
C ILE A 370 -28.05 -13.24 -0.34
N HIS A 371 -27.69 -12.14 0.31
CA HIS A 371 -28.60 -11.11 0.80
C HIS A 371 -28.75 -9.97 -0.20
N ASN A 372 -29.92 -9.31 -0.16
CA ASN A 372 -30.20 -8.06 -0.89
C ASN A 372 -29.98 -8.17 -2.40
N PHE A 373 -30.11 -9.38 -2.95
CA PHE A 373 -29.99 -9.59 -4.38
C PHE A 373 -31.15 -8.93 -5.12
N PHE A 374 -30.80 -8.08 -6.09
CA PHE A 374 -31.77 -7.44 -6.98
C PHE A 374 -31.25 -7.41 -8.42
N SER A 375 -32.13 -7.71 -9.38
CA SER A 375 -31.84 -7.52 -10.80
C SER A 375 -33.00 -6.81 -11.47
N SER A 376 -32.68 -5.69 -12.13
CA SER A 376 -33.62 -4.93 -12.96
C SER A 376 -33.44 -5.18 -14.45
N TYR A 377 -32.61 -6.19 -14.81
CA TYR A 377 -32.20 -6.42 -16.18
C TYR A 377 -33.40 -6.77 -17.08
N ALA A 378 -33.42 -6.23 -18.29
CA ALA A 378 -34.62 -6.27 -19.15
C ALA A 378 -35.03 -7.69 -19.57
N SER A 379 -34.06 -8.62 -19.69
CA SER A 379 -34.29 -10.00 -20.11
C SER A 379 -33.91 -10.97 -19.00
N TYR A 380 -34.86 -11.77 -18.53
CA TYR A 380 -34.66 -12.73 -17.43
C TYR A 380 -34.06 -12.09 -16.16
N PRO A 381 -34.77 -11.15 -15.49
CA PRO A 381 -34.30 -10.50 -14.26
C PRO A 381 -34.21 -11.53 -13.12
N SER A 382 -33.10 -12.26 -13.07
CA SER A 382 -32.78 -13.32 -12.13
C SER A 382 -31.26 -13.41 -11.97
N PHE A 383 -30.78 -14.25 -11.06
CA PHE A 383 -29.34 -14.43 -10.87
C PHE A 383 -28.67 -15.02 -12.13
N PHE A 384 -29.26 -16.05 -12.72
CA PHE A 384 -28.65 -16.79 -13.82
C PHE A 384 -29.13 -16.38 -15.21
N GLY A 385 -30.29 -15.74 -15.33
CA GLY A 385 -30.99 -15.63 -16.61
C GLY A 385 -31.67 -16.97 -16.92
N VAL A 386 -31.26 -17.63 -18.00
CA VAL A 386 -31.61 -19.04 -18.26
C VAL A 386 -30.58 -19.94 -17.58
N LEU A 387 -30.97 -20.60 -16.48
CA LEU A 387 -30.08 -21.54 -15.81
C LEU A 387 -29.85 -22.79 -16.70
N TYR A 388 -28.62 -22.94 -17.17
CA TYR A 388 -28.13 -24.18 -17.78
C TYR A 388 -27.03 -24.75 -16.87
N GLY A 389 -27.32 -25.84 -16.15
CA GLY A 389 -26.43 -26.42 -15.15
C GLY A 389 -27.17 -26.72 -13.84
N GLU A 390 -26.54 -26.46 -12.70
CA GLU A 390 -27.10 -26.78 -11.37
C GLU A 390 -26.92 -25.60 -10.41
N CYS A 391 -27.92 -25.36 -9.57
CA CYS A 391 -27.82 -24.45 -8.44
C CYS A 391 -28.40 -25.17 -7.22
N ARG A 392 -27.63 -25.29 -6.14
CA ARG A 392 -28.04 -26.03 -4.95
C ARG A 392 -27.53 -25.38 -3.66
N ASP A 393 -28.12 -25.78 -2.54
CA ASP A 393 -27.67 -25.45 -1.18
C ASP A 393 -27.39 -23.96 -0.91
N ILE A 394 -28.13 -23.09 -1.60
CA ILE A 394 -28.02 -21.64 -1.50
C ILE A 394 -29.37 -21.02 -1.10
N ARG A 395 -29.32 -19.91 -0.36
CA ARG A 395 -30.49 -19.09 -0.06
C ARG A 395 -30.32 -17.70 -0.66
N PHE A 396 -31.36 -17.20 -1.33
CA PHE A 396 -31.46 -15.80 -1.71
C PHE A 396 -32.47 -15.14 -0.78
N LEU A 397 -32.04 -14.11 -0.03
CA LEU A 397 -32.85 -13.41 0.97
C LEU A 397 -33.04 -11.93 0.65
#